data_AF-A0A433N1I2-F1
#
_entry.id   AF-A0A433N1I2-F1
#
_cell.length_a   1.000
_cell.length_b   1.000
_cell.length_c   1.000
_cell.angle_alpha   90.00
_cell.angle_beta   90.00
_cell.angle_gamma   90.00
#
_symmetry.space_group_name_H-M   'P 1'
#
loop_
_entity.id
_entity.type
_entity.pdbx_description
1 polymer ?
#
loop_
_entity_poly.entity_id
_entity_poly.type
_entity_poly.pdbx_seq_one_letter_code
_entity_poly.pdbx_strand_id
1 'polypeptide(L)' 'MKFVEHLMEVRGIKQSDLVGIIGSKGVVSEIVNGKRGISKAQAKALAEFFHVSLELFI' A
#
# COMPACT_ATOMS: atom_id res chain seq x y z
N MET A 1 -5.77 -5.65 -11.98
CA MET A 1 -5.07 -4.48 -11.41
C MET A 1 -5.49 -4.34 -9.95
N LYS A 2 -4.55 -4.23 -9.02
CA LYS A 2 -4.86 -4.20 -7.57
C LYS A 2 -4.98 -2.74 -7.08
N PHE A 3 -5.76 -2.48 -6.02
CA PHE A 3 -6.08 -1.12 -5.60
C PHE A 3 -4.84 -0.27 -5.22
N VAL A 4 -3.92 -0.82 -4.44
CA VAL A 4 -2.66 -0.14 -4.07
C VAL A 4 -1.80 0.16 -5.30
N GLU A 5 -1.71 -0.79 -6.23
CA GLU A 5 -0.98 -0.64 -7.49
C GLU A 5 -1.58 0.48 -8.35
N HIS A 6 -2.91 0.61 -8.39
CA HIS A 6 -3.57 1.72 -9.08
C HIS A 6 -3.25 3.08 -8.46
N LEU A 7 -3.33 3.20 -7.13
CA LEU A 7 -2.96 4.43 -6.43
C LEU A 7 -1.50 4.83 -6.68
N MET A 8 -0.63 3.83 -6.80
CA MET A 8 0.77 4.06 -7.12
C MET A 8 0.94 4.59 -8.54
N GLU A 9 0.29 3.98 -9.53
CA GLU A 9 0.36 4.38 -10.93
C GLU A 9 -0.12 5.81 -11.14
N VAL A 10 -1.31 6.16 -10.63
CA VAL A 10 -1.89 7.50 -10.83
C VAL A 10 -1.15 8.61 -10.09
N ARG A 11 -0.27 8.26 -9.14
CA ARG A 11 0.52 9.22 -8.35
C ARG A 11 2.02 9.13 -8.60
N GLY A 12 2.47 8.27 -9.52
CA GLY A 12 3.89 8.08 -9.81
C GLY A 12 4.71 7.54 -8.64
N ILE A 13 4.08 6.82 -7.70
CA ILE A 13 4.73 6.22 -6.53
C ILE A 13 5.33 4.86 -6.89
N LYS A 14 6.52 4.55 -6.36
CA LYS A 14 7.19 3.27 -6.52
C LYS A 14 7.02 2.41 -5.26
N GLN A 15 7.17 1.09 -5.41
CA GLN A 15 7.16 0.18 -4.25
C GLN A 15 8.25 0.52 -3.22
N SER A 16 9.39 1.04 -3.67
CA SER A 16 10.47 1.50 -2.77
C SER A 16 10.01 2.55 -1.78
N ASP A 17 9.04 3.37 -2.16
CA ASP A 17 8.58 4.51 -1.36
C ASP A 17 7.66 4.05 -0.22
N LEU A 18 7.12 2.83 -0.33
CA LEU A 18 6.30 2.19 0.71
C LEU A 18 7.14 1.34 1.68
N VAL A 19 8.43 1.15 1.41
CA VAL A 19 9.34 0.40 2.29
C VAL A 19 9.56 1.21 3.58
N GLY A 20 9.41 0.56 4.72
CA GLY A 20 9.44 1.20 6.04
C GLY A 20 8.09 1.81 6.45
N ILE A 21 7.19 2.07 5.51
CA ILE A 21 5.82 2.55 5.80
C ILE A 21 4.90 1.37 6.16
N ILE A 22 4.88 0.35 5.30
CA ILE A 22 4.04 -0.84 5.48
C ILE A 22 4.83 -2.12 5.74
N GLY A 23 6.17 -2.03 5.74
CA GLY A 23 7.05 -3.16 6.04
C GLY A 23 8.30 -3.20 5.16
N SER A 24 8.91 -4.38 5.08
CA SER A 24 10.10 -4.61 4.26
C SER A 24 9.78 -4.64 2.76
N LYS A 25 10.81 -4.56 1.90
CA LYS A 25 10.66 -4.68 0.44
C LYS A 25 9.86 -5.93 0.01
N GLY A 26 10.08 -7.06 0.67
CA GLY A 26 9.34 -8.30 0.41
C GLY A 26 7.87 -8.16 0.77
N VAL A 27 7.56 -7.61 1.95
CA VAL A 27 6.18 -7.37 2.40
C VAL A 27 5.45 -6.41 1.47
N VAL A 28 6.09 -5.30 1.08
CA VAL A 28 5.52 -4.35 0.12
C VAL A 28 5.17 -5.06 -1.19
N SER A 29 6.11 -5.82 -1.76
CA SER A 29 5.88 -6.54 -3.01
C SER A 29 4.73 -7.53 -2.88
N GLU A 30 4.65 -8.29 -1.78
CA GLU A 30 3.54 -9.22 -1.56
C GLU A 30 2.19 -8.50 -1.44
N ILE A 31 2.12 -7.34 -0.79
CA ILE A 31 0.89 -6.55 -0.66
C ILE A 31 0.48 -5.95 -2.00
N VAL A 32 1.40 -5.28 -2.70
CA VAL A 32 1.10 -4.65 -3.99
C VAL A 32 0.71 -5.69 -5.03
N ASN A 33 1.37 -6.84 -5.04
CA ASN A 33 1.00 -7.99 -5.87
C ASN A 33 -0.14 -8.82 -5.25
N GLY A 34 -0.76 -8.37 -4.15
CA GLY A 34 -1.86 -8.99 -3.39
C GLY A 34 -1.73 -10.49 -3.16
N LYS A 35 -0.49 -10.95 -2.92
CA LYS A 35 -0.16 -12.26 -2.38
C LYS A 35 -0.36 -12.29 -0.86
N ARG A 36 -0.35 -11.11 -0.23
CA ARG A 36 -0.60 -10.91 1.19
C ARG A 36 -1.70 -9.87 1.38
N GLY A 37 -2.60 -10.12 2.33
CA GLY A 37 -3.60 -9.14 2.77
C GLY A 37 -2.97 -7.97 3.54
N ILE A 38 -3.73 -6.89 3.70
CA ILE A 38 -3.30 -5.69 4.42
C ILE A 38 -3.82 -5.78 5.86
N SER A 39 -2.94 -5.63 6.85
CA SER A 39 -3.35 -5.52 8.25
C SER A 39 -3.95 -4.14 8.55
N LYS A 40 -4.72 -4.00 9.63
CA LYS A 40 -5.31 -2.71 10.05
C LYS A 40 -4.26 -1.60 10.23
N ALA A 41 -3.07 -1.93 10.73
CA ALA A 41 -1.98 -0.97 10.89
C ALA A 41 -1.43 -0.50 9.52
N GLN A 42 -1.24 -1.42 8.58
CA GLN A 42 -0.80 -1.10 7.22
C GLN A 42 -1.85 -0.32 6.44
N ALA A 43 -3.14 -0.65 6.60
CA ALA A 43 -4.24 0.08 6.01
C ALA A 43 -4.24 1.55 6.48
N LYS A 44 -4.02 1.78 7.79
CA LYS A 44 -3.88 3.12 8.36
C LYS A 44 -2.68 3.87 7.77
N ALA A 45 -1.53 3.22 7.70
CA ALA A 45 -0.32 3.83 7.13
C ALA A 45 -0.48 4.17 5.63
N LEU A 46 -1.16 3.32 4.85
CA LEU A 46 -1.46 3.59 3.44
C LEU A 46 -2.46 4.73 3.27
N ALA A 47 -3.50 4.77 4.09
CA ALA A 47 -4.48 5.85 4.09
C ALA A 47 -3.82 7.20 4.40
N GLU A 48 -2.93 7.24 5.39
CA GLU A 48 -2.14 8.43 5.73
C GLU A 48 -1.19 8.82 4.61
N PHE A 49 -0.41 7.87 4.06
CA PHE A 49 0.55 8.13 2.98
C PHE A 49 -0.11 8.62 1.69
N PHE A 50 -1.23 8.00 1.31
CA PHE A 50 -1.99 8.40 0.12
C PHE A 50 -2.99 9.52 0.41
N HIS A 51 -3.12 10.01 1.64
CA HIS A 51 -4.12 11.03 1.98
C HIS A 51 -5.53 10.66 1.47
N VAL A 52 -5.94 9.42 1.70
CA VAL A 52 -7.28 8.90 1.34
C VAL A 52 -7.98 8.32 2.55
N SER A 53 -9.29 8.05 2.45
CA SER A 53 -10.04 7.40 3.52
C SER A 53 -9.51 5.99 3.81
N LEU A 54 -9.43 5.65 5.10
CA LEU A 54 -9.07 4.30 5.57
C LEU A 54 -10.01 3.22 5.04
N GLU A 55 -11.27 3.57 4.81
CA GLU A 55 -12.30 2.65 4.31
C GLU A 55 -11.98 2.06 2.93
N LEU A 56 -11.07 2.68 2.17
CA LEU A 56 -10.62 2.16 0.86
C LEU A 56 -9.71 0.93 0.97
N PHE A 57 -9.26 0.57 2.18
CA PHE A 57 -8.36 -0.57 2.43
C PHE A 57 -9.00 -1.68 3.27
N ILE A 58 -10.31 -1.60 3.54
CA ILE A 58 -11.10 -2.57 4.32
C ILE A 58 -11.81 -3.55 3.40
#